data_AF-A0AAW3W376-F1
#
_entry.id   AF-A0AAW3W376-F1
#
_cell.length_a   1.000
_cell.length_b   1.000
_cell.length_c   1.000
_cell.angle_alpha   90.00
_cell.angle_beta   90.00
_cell.angle_gamma   90.00
#
_symmetry.space_group_name_H-M   'P 1'
#
loop_
_entity.id
_entity.type
_entity.pdbx_description
1 polymer ?
#
loop_
_entity_poly.entity_id
_entity_poly.type
_entity_poly.pdbx_seq_one_letter_code
_entity_poly.pdbx_strand_id
1 'polypeptide(L)'
;MYKFVSILSLLLRTYVFPNPFEKYIDFYLKNTVFINCIPQIADIFNLCFGGTILWMICYPLTGIVYNRGKNPVLGATIFFILVLINSWVLEVIGLHMYNIVNGLIEFSLCVMVETVLLGIIRCKIRYF
;
A
#
# COMPACT_ATOMS: atom_id res chain seq x y z
N MET A 1 -15.20 11.29 0.74
CA MET A 1 -14.74 10.20 1.62
C MET A 1 -13.40 9.61 1.19
N TYR A 2 -13.22 9.12 -0.05
CA TYR A 2 -11.95 8.52 -0.49
C TYR A 2 -10.70 9.40 -0.32
N LYS A 3 -10.79 10.73 -0.54
CA LYS A 3 -9.67 11.66 -0.29
C LYS A 3 -9.29 11.76 1.19
N PHE A 4 -10.28 11.77 2.10
CA PHE A 4 -10.02 11.82 3.54
C PHE A 4 -9.40 10.52 4.01
N VAL A 5 -9.94 9.38 3.55
CA VAL A 5 -9.37 8.07 3.84
C VAL A 5 -7.98 7.93 3.23
N SER A 6 -7.70 8.47 2.04
CA SER A 6 -6.35 8.42 1.47
C SER A 6 -5.35 9.26 2.25
N ILE A 7 -5.75 10.43 2.75
CA ILE A 7 -4.90 11.26 3.63
C ILE A 7 -4.65 10.53 4.95
N LEU A 8 -5.69 9.97 5.57
CA LEU A 8 -5.56 9.19 6.80
C LEU A 8 -4.64 7.97 6.61
N SER A 9 -4.83 7.25 5.52
CA SER A 9 -4.00 6.12 5.11
C SER A 9 -2.54 6.52 4.87
N LEU A 10 -2.30 7.67 4.26
CA LEU A 10 -0.95 8.20 4.04
C LEU A 10 -0.28 8.54 5.37
N LEU A 11 -0.99 9.20 6.29
CA LEU A 11 -0.49 9.47 7.64
C LEU A 11 -0.19 8.19 8.42
N LEU A 12 -1.08 7.19 8.38
CA LEU A 12 -0.84 5.90 9.01
C LEU A 12 0.40 5.22 8.40
N ARG A 13 0.54 5.24 7.07
CA ARG A 13 1.68 4.62 6.39
C ARG A 13 3.02 5.27 6.71
N THR A 14 3.04 6.60 6.85
CA THR A 14 4.25 7.37 7.13
C THR A 14 4.64 7.30 8.60
N TYR A 15 3.69 7.36 9.54
CA TYR A 15 3.99 7.54 10.97
C TYR A 15 3.74 6.31 11.84
N VAL A 16 2.98 5.31 11.38
CA VAL A 16 2.65 4.12 12.17
C VAL A 16 3.37 2.88 11.67
N PHE A 17 3.44 2.71 10.35
CA PHE A 17 4.12 1.56 9.76
C PHE A 17 5.60 1.86 9.51
N PRO A 18 6.52 0.92 9.79
CA PRO A 18 7.92 1.03 9.42
C PRO A 18 8.08 1.34 7.94
N ASN A 19 9.01 2.24 7.63
CA ASN A 19 9.23 2.70 6.28
C ASN A 19 10.02 1.64 5.47
N PRO A 20 9.39 0.96 4.50
CA PRO A 20 10.02 -0.13 3.77
C PRO A 20 11.16 0.40 2.86
N PHE A 21 11.12 1.70 2.52
CA PHE A 21 12.11 2.35 1.68
C PHE A 21 13.36 2.78 2.46
N GLU A 22 13.31 2.84 3.80
CA GLU A 22 14.46 3.26 4.60
C GLU A 22 15.66 2.33 4.41
N LYS A 23 15.42 1.01 4.42
CA LYS A 23 16.47 0.01 4.15
C LYS A 23 17.06 0.14 2.74
N TYR A 24 16.23 0.49 1.75
CA TYR A 24 16.68 0.71 0.38
C TYR A 24 17.55 1.95 0.28
N ILE A 25 17.08 3.06 0.86
CA ILE A 25 17.76 4.33 0.82
C ILE A 25 19.07 4.24 1.62
N ASP A 26 19.06 3.51 2.74
CA ASP A 26 20.28 3.16 3.48
C ASP A 26 21.28 2.46 2.57
N PHE A 27 20.89 1.36 1.90
CA PHE A 27 21.79 0.62 1.01
C PHE A 27 22.48 1.50 -0.06
N TYR A 28 21.75 2.44 -0.68
CA TYR A 28 22.30 3.31 -1.72
C TYR A 28 23.05 4.53 -1.18
N LEU A 29 22.68 5.08 -0.01
CA LEU A 29 23.25 6.31 0.53
C LEU A 29 24.26 6.09 1.67
N LYS A 30 24.47 4.86 2.13
CA LYS A 30 25.38 4.50 3.23
C LYS A 30 26.82 5.01 3.08
N ASN A 31 27.29 5.22 1.85
CA ASN A 31 28.65 5.73 1.61
C ASN A 31 28.67 7.19 1.12
N THR A 32 27.56 7.91 1.30
CA THR A 32 27.41 9.30 0.86
C THR A 32 27.38 10.25 2.07
N VAL A 33 27.57 11.55 1.80
CA VAL A 33 27.48 12.62 2.81
C VAL A 33 26.08 12.70 3.44
N PHE A 34 25.07 12.10 2.81
CA PHE A 34 23.68 12.10 3.24
C PHE A 34 23.32 11.02 4.26
N ILE A 35 24.29 10.33 4.85
CA ILE A 35 24.04 9.22 5.80
C ILE A 35 23.13 9.64 6.97
N ASN A 36 23.33 10.85 7.50
CA ASN A 36 22.53 11.38 8.61
C ASN A 36 21.12 11.82 8.18
N CYS A 37 20.87 11.87 6.87
CA CYS A 37 19.62 12.30 6.26
C CYS A 37 18.74 11.13 5.76
N ILE A 38 19.22 9.89 5.88
CA ILE A 38 18.51 8.68 5.40
C ILE A 38 17.05 8.60 5.90
N PRO A 39 16.75 8.76 7.21
CA PRO A 39 15.37 8.64 7.68
C PRO A 39 14.48 9.75 7.10
N GLN A 40 14.95 11.00 7.03
CA GLN A 40 14.14 12.09 6.45
C GLN A 40 13.90 11.89 4.95
N ILE A 41 14.90 11.39 4.21
CA ILE A 41 14.76 11.12 2.77
C ILE A 41 13.77 9.97 2.56
N ALA A 42 13.84 8.92 3.39
CA ALA A 42 12.90 7.81 3.34
C ALA A 42 11.47 8.25 3.62
N ASP A 43 11.26 9.11 4.62
CA ASP A 43 9.93 9.60 4.97
C ASP A 43 9.34 10.46 3.86
N ILE A 44 10.13 11.36 3.27
CA ILE A 44 9.70 12.17 2.11
C ILE A 44 9.33 11.25 0.94
N PHE A 45 10.14 10.23 0.67
CA PHE A 45 9.87 9.27 -0.41
C PHE A 45 8.57 8.49 -0.15
N ASN A 46 8.35 8.02 1.08
CA ASN A 46 7.15 7.28 1.47
C ASN A 46 5.89 8.17 1.42
N LEU A 47 6.02 9.44 1.80
CA LEU A 47 4.94 10.43 1.76
C LEU A 47 4.55 10.77 0.30
N CYS A 48 5.53 10.95 -0.58
CA CYS A 48 5.30 11.26 -2.00
C CYS A 48 4.83 10.05 -2.82
N PHE A 49 5.50 8.90 -2.67
CA PHE A 49 5.28 7.73 -3.53
C PHE A 49 4.49 6.63 -2.84
N GLY A 50 4.76 6.34 -1.57
CA GLY A 50 4.14 5.23 -0.84
C GLY A 50 2.62 5.34 -0.78
N GLY A 51 2.09 6.50 -0.35
CA GLY A 51 0.65 6.72 -0.32
C GLY A 51 0.00 6.72 -1.71
N THR A 52 0.70 7.23 -2.73
CA THR A 52 0.21 7.28 -4.10
C THR A 52 0.12 5.89 -4.73
N ILE A 53 1.15 5.05 -4.54
CA ILE A 53 1.18 3.66 -5.01
C ILE A 53 0.06 2.85 -4.34
N LEU A 54 -0.07 2.96 -3.01
CA LEU A 54 -1.15 2.28 -2.27
C LEU A 54 -2.52 2.71 -2.76
N TRP A 55 -2.73 4.01 -3.01
CA TRP A 55 -3.99 4.51 -3.53
C TRP A 55 -4.29 3.96 -4.93
N MET A 56 -3.31 3.95 -5.84
CA MET A 56 -3.47 3.43 -7.21
C MET A 56 -3.85 1.94 -7.25
N ILE A 57 -3.46 1.17 -6.24
CA ILE A 57 -3.73 -0.27 -6.15
C ILE A 57 -5.04 -0.55 -5.40
N CYS A 58 -5.21 0.06 -4.22
CA CYS A 58 -6.38 -0.18 -3.38
C CYS A 58 -7.67 0.36 -3.99
N TYR A 59 -7.60 1.46 -4.76
CA TYR A 59 -8.77 2.06 -5.39
C TYR A 59 -9.45 1.13 -6.42
N PRO A 60 -8.74 0.55 -7.41
CA PRO A 60 -9.33 -0.42 -8.32
C PRO A 60 -9.74 -1.72 -7.61
N LEU A 61 -8.96 -2.22 -6.64
CA LEU A 61 -9.33 -3.40 -5.83
C LEU A 61 -10.67 -3.19 -5.12
N THR A 62 -10.90 -2.01 -4.54
CA THR A 62 -12.18 -1.66 -3.92
C THR A 62 -13.33 -1.72 -4.95
N GLY A 63 -13.08 -1.30 -6.19
CA GLY A 63 -14.05 -1.36 -7.28
C GLY A 63 -14.42 -2.78 -7.74
N ILE A 64 -13.61 -3.79 -7.39
CA ILE A 64 -13.94 -5.20 -7.65
C ILE A 64 -15.10 -5.63 -6.76
N VAL A 65 -15.16 -5.21 -5.50
CA VAL A 65 -16.24 -5.64 -4.59
C VAL A 65 -17.41 -4.66 -4.59
N TYR A 66 -17.10 -3.37 -4.62
CA TYR A 66 -18.08 -2.31 -4.42
C TYR A 66 -18.46 -1.59 -5.72
N ASN A 67 -19.76 -1.60 -6.03
CA ASN A 67 -20.30 -0.78 -7.13
C ASN A 67 -20.46 0.67 -6.66
N ARG A 68 -19.83 1.58 -7.40
CA ARG A 68 -19.87 3.02 -7.12
C ARG A 68 -21.31 3.51 -7.02
N GLY A 69 -21.58 4.32 -5.99
CA GLY A 69 -22.87 4.98 -5.77
C GLY A 69 -23.90 4.19 -4.94
N LYS A 70 -23.69 2.90 -4.63
CA LYS A 70 -24.66 2.12 -3.84
C LYS A 70 -24.60 2.35 -2.32
N ASN A 71 -23.41 2.55 -1.74
CA ASN A 71 -23.18 2.89 -0.33
C ASN A 71 -21.75 3.46 -0.10
N PRO A 72 -21.58 4.78 0.02
CA PRO A 72 -20.25 5.40 0.07
C PRO A 72 -19.44 5.02 1.32
N VAL A 73 -20.11 4.68 2.43
CA VAL A 73 -19.44 4.26 3.67
C VAL A 73 -18.80 2.89 3.50
N LEU A 74 -19.53 1.94 2.91
CA LEU A 74 -19.04 0.58 2.66
C LEU A 74 -17.86 0.58 1.67
N GLY A 75 -17.92 1.44 0.65
CA GLY A 75 -16.78 1.63 -0.26
C GLY A 75 -15.56 2.23 0.43
N ALA A 76 -15.75 3.14 1.39
CA ALA A 76 -14.65 3.75 2.14
C ALA A 76 -14.03 2.78 3.15
N THR A 77 -14.82 1.94 3.83
CA THR A 77 -14.31 0.94 4.77
C THR A 77 -13.52 -0.16 4.07
N ILE A 78 -14.00 -0.68 2.94
CA ILE A 78 -13.25 -1.65 2.14
C ILE A 78 -11.93 -1.05 1.66
N PHE A 79 -11.95 0.19 1.14
CA PHE A 79 -10.73 0.87 0.72
C PHE A 79 -9.73 1.01 1.88
N PHE A 80 -10.19 1.41 3.07
CA PHE A 80 -9.34 1.54 4.24
C PHE A 80 -8.70 0.21 4.66
N ILE A 81 -9.50 -0.87 4.71
CA ILE A 81 -9.02 -2.22 5.03
C ILE A 81 -7.94 -2.66 4.01
N LEU A 82 -8.20 -2.45 2.72
CA LEU A 82 -7.24 -2.80 1.67
C LEU A 82 -5.93 -2.02 1.80
N VAL A 83 -5.99 -0.74 2.18
CA VAL A 83 -4.78 0.05 2.42
C VAL A 83 -4.01 -0.49 3.62
N LEU A 84 -4.66 -0.87 4.71
CA LEU A 84 -3.98 -1.47 5.87
C LEU A 84 -3.30 -2.78 5.50
N ILE A 85 -4.00 -3.67 4.79
CA ILE A 85 -3.45 -4.96 4.35
C ILE A 85 -2.25 -4.73 3.42
N ASN A 86 -2.41 -3.92 2.39
CA ASN A 86 -1.33 -3.66 1.43
C ASN A 86 -0.15 -2.92 2.07
N SER A 87 -0.39 -2.06 3.07
CA SER A 87 0.69 -1.40 3.82
C SER A 87 1.53 -2.41 4.61
N TRP A 88 0.86 -3.36 5.27
CA TRP A 88 1.49 -4.43 6.02
C TRP A 88 2.24 -5.40 5.09
N VAL A 89 1.64 -5.79 3.96
CA VAL A 89 2.31 -6.62 2.94
C VAL A 89 3.60 -5.94 2.45
N LEU A 90 3.56 -4.63 2.18
CA LEU A 90 4.72 -3.87 1.74
C LEU A 90 5.83 -3.82 2.80
N GLU A 91 5.47 -3.80 4.09
CA GLU A 91 6.43 -3.89 5.20
C GLU A 91 7.09 -5.27 5.25
N VAL A 92 6.29 -6.35 5.20
CA VAL A 92 6.79 -7.73 5.24
C VAL A 92 7.72 -8.03 4.07
N ILE A 93 7.35 -7.58 2.86
CA ILE A 93 8.21 -7.68 1.67
C ILE A 93 9.47 -6.84 1.87
N GLY A 94 9.34 -5.62 2.39
CA GLY A 94 10.47 -4.74 2.73
C GLY A 94 11.49 -5.34 3.71
N LEU A 95 11.08 -6.31 4.55
CA LEU A 95 11.99 -7.01 5.46
C LEU A 95 12.91 -8.02 4.75
N HIS A 96 12.43 -8.64 3.67
CA HIS A 96 13.12 -9.72 2.94
C HIS A 96 13.69 -9.26 1.59
N MET A 97 13.49 -7.97 1.29
CA MET A 97 13.82 -7.33 0.03
C MET A 97 15.33 -7.07 -0.08
N TYR A 98 16.06 -7.96 -0.73
CA TYR A 98 17.47 -7.74 -1.13
C TYR A 98 17.58 -6.96 -2.46
N ASN A 99 16.55 -7.01 -3.30
CA ASN A 99 16.49 -6.36 -4.61
C ASN A 99 15.10 -5.78 -4.85
N ILE A 100 15.03 -4.53 -5.34
CA ILE A 100 13.77 -3.82 -5.60
C ILE A 100 12.91 -4.54 -6.65
N VAL A 101 13.55 -5.20 -7.62
CA VAL A 101 12.86 -5.98 -8.66
C VAL A 101 12.13 -7.16 -8.03
N ASN A 102 12.79 -7.89 -7.12
CA ASN A 102 12.18 -9.06 -6.48
C ASN A 102 10.96 -8.67 -5.64
N GLY A 103 11.06 -7.62 -4.82
CA GLY A 103 9.89 -7.24 -4.04
C GLY A 103 8.78 -6.56 -4.86
N LEU A 104 9.08 -5.96 -6.03
CA LEU A 104 8.02 -5.58 -6.98
C LEU A 104 7.28 -6.82 -7.51
N ILE A 105 8.00 -7.91 -7.82
CA ILE A 105 7.41 -9.17 -8.26
C ILE A 105 6.57 -9.77 -7.13
N GLU A 106 7.11 -9.90 -5.92
CA GLU A 106 6.38 -10.44 -4.76
C GLU A 106 5.13 -9.62 -4.45
N PHE A 107 5.23 -8.29 -4.46
CA PHE A 107 4.10 -7.43 -4.22
C PHE A 107 3.04 -7.56 -5.31
N SER A 108 3.44 -7.67 -6.58
CA SER A 108 2.51 -7.91 -7.69
C SER A 108 1.76 -9.24 -7.56
N LEU A 109 2.43 -10.29 -7.07
CA LEU A 109 1.81 -11.59 -6.81
C LEU A 109 0.79 -11.50 -5.67
N CYS A 110 1.11 -10.79 -4.59
CA CYS A 110 0.17 -10.54 -3.50
C CYS A 110 -1.09 -9.81 -4.00
N VAL A 111 -0.92 -8.75 -4.79
CA VAL A 111 -2.04 -8.01 -5.38
C VAL A 111 -2.86 -8.92 -6.31
N MET A 112 -2.24 -9.79 -7.11
CA MET A 112 -2.97 -10.77 -7.92
C MET A 112 -3.82 -11.70 -7.05
N VAL A 113 -3.28 -12.23 -5.96
CA VAL A 113 -4.05 -13.07 -5.03
C VAL A 113 -5.23 -12.30 -4.43
N GLU A 114 -5.02 -11.03 -4.03
CA GLU A 114 -6.10 -10.18 -3.54
C GLU A 114 -7.19 -9.97 -4.60
N THR A 115 -6.84 -9.71 -5.86
CA THR A 115 -7.83 -9.55 -6.93
C THR A 115 -8.70 -10.80 -7.10
N VAL A 116 -8.11 -11.99 -7.02
CA VAL A 116 -8.83 -13.28 -7.14
C VAL A 116 -9.77 -13.47 -5.96
N LEU A 117 -9.29 -13.24 -4.72
CA LEU A 117 -10.10 -13.37 -3.51
C LEU A 117 -11.28 -12.40 -3.50
N LEU A 118 -11.05 -11.13 -3.83
CA LEU A 118 -12.11 -10.12 -3.95
C LEU A 118 -13.10 -10.46 -5.07
N GLY A 119 -12.62 -11.05 -6.17
CA GLY A 119 -13.47 -11.57 -7.24
C GLY A 119 -14.42 -12.68 -6.76
N ILE A 120 -13.91 -13.64 -5.98
CA ILE A 120 -14.71 -14.72 -5.38
C ILE A 120 -15.75 -14.14 -4.40
N ILE A 121 -15.35 -13.16 -3.58
CA ILE A 121 -16.26 -12.46 -2.65
C ILE A 121 -17.38 -11.76 -3.42
N ARG A 122 -17.04 -11.02 -4.49
CA ARG A 122 -18.05 -10.35 -5.34
C ARG A 122 -19.03 -11.36 -5.93
N CYS A 123 -18.56 -12.51 -6.41
CA CYS A 123 -19.43 -13.56 -6.91
C CYS A 123 -20.42 -14.02 -5.83
N LYS A 124 -19.94 -14.35 -4.62
CA LYS A 124 -20.83 -14.78 -3.52
C LYS A 124 -21.86 -13.72 -3.12
N ILE A 125 -21.48 -12.44 -3.08
CA ILE A 125 -22.40 -11.33 -2.76
C ILE A 125 -23.52 -11.20 -3.80
N ARG A 126 -23.28 -11.57 -5.05
CA ARG A 126 -24.28 -11.44 -6.13
C ARG A 126 -25.33 -12.56 -6.15
N TYR A 127 -25.06 -13.67 -5.45
CA TYR A 127 -25.95 -14.82 -5.35
C TYR A 127 -26.79 -14.82 -4.06
N PHE A 128 -26.62 -13.81 -3.21
CA PHE A 128 -27.50 -13.49 -2.07
C PHE A 128 -28.33 -12.24 -2.41
#